data_AF-R5TKY9-F1
#
_entry.id   AF-R5TKY9-F1
#
_cell.length_a   1.000
_cell.length_b   1.000
_cell.length_c   1.000
_cell.angle_alpha   90.00
_cell.angle_beta   90.00
_cell.angle_gamma   90.00
#
_symmetry.space_group_name_H-M   'P 1'
#
loop_
_entity.id
_entity.type
_entity.pdbx_description
1 polymer ?
#
loop_
_entity_poly.entity_id
_entity_poly.type
_entity_poly.pdbx_seq_one_letter_code
_entity_poly.pdbx_strand_id
1 'polypeptide(L)'
;MLRKMIADRKIEYSSYTLVYAAAVLAAKAHLDYVTAVLLMAEAMFLFIWNFRKTKNLVDMRGLFTLAWVGGEGIACLKLSRLQSDWSNVTWLTFFLIYVCFNLGYDLWLGRFSKEQRQEVKRDEISAKRILICIFGLMAASIACFTLEAVVVGYIPLFNSAPHAYSYFHISGVHYFTISCILIPALTVLYTKVTEKISVRTWILLIAGNLTAVAIPILCVSRFQLLFAVGFAAVMYLMLYKKITWKMIVTGLLIMIPVYVLLTVARRHNVTYLNGIFEMKNSKMPIFITQPYIYVANNFENFNCMVEQLTAHTWGLQMLFPFFALTGLKFVFPQLVTIPDFVTKTELTTLTMFYDAYYDFGIIGTALFAFIIGLTAAAVSIPVRQKKNPMTYMFYGQIAIYLGLAFFTTWFSNPTTWFWLALTLMMYWFVGYRRKGKGSHGRK
;
A
#
# COMPACT_ATOMS: atom_id res chain seq x y z
N MET A 1 -16.88 29.15 -6.44
CA MET A 1 -16.34 27.83 -6.05
C MET A 1 -15.77 27.05 -7.24
N LEU A 2 -16.53 26.83 -8.31
CA LEU A 2 -16.06 26.12 -9.52
C LEU A 2 -14.84 26.78 -10.20
N ARG A 3 -14.83 28.11 -10.37
CA ARG A 3 -13.68 28.86 -10.91
C ARG A 3 -12.40 28.72 -10.07
N LYS A 4 -12.53 28.70 -8.73
CA LYS A 4 -11.41 28.49 -7.81
C LYS A 4 -10.85 27.07 -7.94
N MET A 5 -11.74 26.07 -8.00
CA MET A 5 -11.35 24.67 -8.24
C MET A 5 -10.63 24.49 -9.58
N ILE A 6 -11.12 25.11 -10.66
CA ILE A 6 -10.47 25.06 -11.98
C ILE A 6 -9.09 25.73 -11.95
N ALA A 7 -8.98 26.93 -11.36
CA ALA A 7 -7.69 27.62 -11.23
C ALA A 7 -6.69 26.81 -10.39
N ASP A 8 -7.17 26.23 -9.30
CA ASP A 8 -6.39 25.39 -8.39
C ASP A 8 -5.86 24.11 -9.05
N ARG A 9 -6.63 23.52 -9.99
CA ARG A 9 -6.19 22.37 -10.78
C ARG A 9 -5.23 22.76 -11.89
N LYS A 10 -5.45 23.91 -12.54
CA LYS A 10 -4.50 24.44 -13.53
C LYS A 10 -3.11 24.59 -12.91
N ILE A 11 -3.00 25.13 -11.70
CA ILE A 11 -1.71 25.26 -11.01
C ILE A 11 -1.03 23.90 -10.84
N GLU A 12 -1.74 22.88 -10.35
CA GLU A 12 -1.17 21.54 -10.10
C GLU A 12 -0.70 20.86 -11.40
N TYR A 13 -1.52 20.89 -12.45
CA TYR A 13 -1.12 20.28 -13.73
C TYR A 13 0.00 21.07 -14.41
N SER A 14 -0.07 22.40 -14.41
CA SER A 14 0.95 23.23 -15.03
C SER A 14 2.29 23.15 -14.30
N SER A 15 2.31 23.20 -12.97
CA SER A 15 3.55 23.02 -12.18
C SER A 15 4.18 21.66 -12.46
N TYR A 16 3.41 20.58 -12.34
CA TYR A 16 3.89 19.24 -12.60
C TYR A 16 4.44 19.12 -14.03
N THR A 17 3.69 19.52 -15.05
CA THR A 17 4.14 19.39 -16.45
C THR A 17 5.42 20.19 -16.73
N LEU A 18 5.54 21.40 -16.20
CA LEU A 18 6.73 22.23 -16.41
C LEU A 18 7.96 21.65 -15.70
N VAL A 19 7.82 21.27 -14.42
CA VAL A 19 8.93 20.71 -13.65
C VAL A 19 9.33 19.33 -14.16
N TYR A 20 8.36 18.51 -14.56
CA TYR A 20 8.63 17.20 -15.17
C TYR A 20 9.38 17.34 -16.49
N ALA A 21 8.97 18.27 -17.35
CA ALA A 21 9.69 18.54 -18.60
C ALA A 21 11.13 19.02 -18.33
N ALA A 22 11.33 19.92 -17.36
CA ALA A 22 12.66 20.35 -16.93
C ALA A 22 13.50 19.20 -16.37
N ALA A 23 12.90 18.30 -15.59
CA ALA A 23 13.55 17.12 -15.05
C ALA A 23 13.96 16.14 -16.16
N VAL A 24 13.10 15.90 -17.15
CA VAL A 24 13.44 15.09 -18.33
C VAL A 24 14.62 15.70 -19.10
N LEU A 25 14.60 17.02 -19.36
CA LEU A 25 15.71 17.70 -20.04
C LEU A 25 17.01 17.61 -19.25
N ALA A 26 16.95 17.81 -17.93
CA ALA A 26 18.10 17.67 -17.04
C ALA A 26 18.64 16.22 -17.05
N ALA A 27 17.76 15.22 -17.03
CA ALA A 27 18.15 13.81 -17.11
C ALA A 27 18.83 13.48 -18.45
N LYS A 28 18.32 14.00 -19.56
CA LYS A 28 18.95 13.84 -20.89
C LYS A 28 20.27 14.59 -21.03
N ALA A 29 20.51 15.61 -20.19
CA ALA A 29 21.80 16.28 -20.05
C ALA A 29 22.72 15.59 -19.01
N HIS A 30 22.36 14.40 -18.52
CA HIS A 30 23.08 13.65 -17.47
C HIS A 30 23.25 14.42 -16.14
N LEU A 31 22.32 15.32 -15.83
CA LEU A 31 22.27 16.08 -14.57
C LEU A 31 21.38 15.36 -13.53
N ASP A 32 21.75 14.13 -13.17
CA ASP A 32 20.96 13.23 -12.31
C ASP A 32 20.50 13.86 -10.99
N TYR A 33 21.40 14.53 -10.27
CA TYR A 33 21.07 15.20 -9.00
C TYR A 33 20.08 16.35 -9.18
N VAL A 34 20.16 17.08 -10.30
CA VAL A 34 19.22 18.16 -10.60
C VAL A 34 17.84 17.58 -10.87
N THR A 35 17.75 16.54 -11.69
CA THR A 35 16.51 15.78 -11.94
C THR A 35 15.89 15.29 -10.64
N ALA A 36 16.69 14.66 -9.78
CA ALA A 36 16.25 14.17 -8.48
C ALA A 36 15.68 15.28 -7.60
N VAL A 37 16.39 16.40 -7.48
CA VAL A 37 15.93 17.55 -6.68
C VAL A 37 14.66 18.17 -7.24
N LEU A 38 14.55 18.33 -8.57
CA LEU A 38 13.36 18.87 -9.22
C LEU A 38 12.12 18.02 -8.90
N LEU A 39 12.20 16.70 -9.10
CA LEU A 39 11.07 15.80 -8.86
C LEU A 39 10.72 15.69 -7.36
N MET A 40 11.71 15.59 -6.48
CA MET A 40 11.46 15.56 -5.03
C MET A 40 10.85 16.87 -4.51
N ALA A 41 11.34 18.01 -5.00
CA ALA A 41 10.79 19.32 -4.64
C ALA A 41 9.35 19.48 -5.14
N GLU A 42 9.07 19.06 -6.37
CA GLU A 42 7.73 19.10 -6.95
C GLU A 42 6.75 18.19 -6.19
N ALA A 43 7.17 16.96 -5.86
CA ALA A 43 6.37 16.05 -5.05
C ALA A 43 6.01 16.67 -3.69
N MET A 44 6.99 17.30 -3.02
CA MET A 44 6.77 17.98 -1.75
C MET A 44 5.86 19.20 -1.89
N PHE A 45 6.06 20.02 -2.93
CA PHE A 45 5.23 21.17 -3.22
C PHE A 45 3.77 20.77 -3.42
N LEU A 46 3.51 19.80 -4.30
CA LEU A 46 2.18 19.29 -4.59
C LEU A 46 1.53 18.63 -3.38
N PHE A 47 2.29 17.92 -2.55
CA PHE A 47 1.80 17.37 -1.29
C PHE A 47 1.37 18.47 -0.31
N ILE A 48 2.21 19.46 -0.07
CA ILE A 48 1.91 20.61 0.81
C ILE A 48 0.71 21.38 0.27
N TRP A 49 0.62 21.56 -1.05
CA TRP A 49 -0.50 22.21 -1.71
C TRP A 49 -1.82 21.47 -1.49
N ASN A 50 -1.83 20.15 -1.71
CA ASN A 50 -2.99 19.29 -1.42
C ASN A 50 -3.34 19.30 0.08
N PHE A 51 -2.35 19.21 0.96
CA PHE A 51 -2.56 19.26 2.41
C PHE A 51 -3.18 20.59 2.85
N ARG A 52 -2.73 21.73 2.31
CA ARG A 52 -3.29 23.04 2.62
C ARG A 52 -4.78 23.13 2.25
N LYS A 53 -5.20 22.45 1.17
CA LYS A 53 -6.60 22.37 0.72
C LYS A 53 -7.45 21.42 1.55
N THR A 54 -6.96 20.21 1.81
CA THR A 54 -7.78 19.14 2.42
C THR A 54 -7.67 19.10 3.95
N LYS A 55 -6.63 19.73 4.51
CA LYS A 55 -6.19 19.63 5.91
C LYS A 55 -6.10 18.18 6.38
N ASN A 56 -5.72 17.28 5.47
CA ASN A 56 -5.60 15.85 5.70
C ASN A 56 -4.23 15.38 5.23
N LEU A 57 -3.39 14.90 6.16
CA LEU A 57 -2.03 14.43 5.85
C LEU A 57 -2.04 13.12 5.04
N VAL A 58 -3.11 12.33 5.19
CA VAL A 58 -3.29 11.06 4.48
C VAL A 58 -4.28 11.22 3.33
N ASP A 59 -4.30 12.40 2.70
CA ASP A 59 -5.05 12.60 1.47
C ASP A 59 -4.49 11.70 0.36
N MET A 60 -5.33 10.88 -0.25
CA MET A 60 -4.92 9.88 -1.25
C MET A 60 -4.15 10.47 -2.43
N ARG A 61 -4.55 11.67 -2.92
CA ARG A 61 -3.83 12.35 -3.99
C ARG A 61 -2.45 12.80 -3.52
N GLY A 62 -2.39 13.39 -2.34
CA GLY A 62 -1.11 13.78 -1.72
C GLY A 62 -0.17 12.59 -1.51
N LEU A 63 -0.67 11.50 -0.92
CA LEU A 63 0.11 10.28 -0.67
C LEU A 63 0.64 9.67 -1.97
N PHE A 64 -0.21 9.56 -2.99
CA PHE A 64 0.20 9.08 -4.31
C PHE A 64 1.28 9.97 -4.91
N THR A 65 1.13 11.30 -4.82
CA THR A 65 2.11 12.25 -5.36
C THR A 65 3.49 12.10 -4.70
N LEU A 66 3.53 11.99 -3.37
CA LEU A 66 4.79 11.76 -2.65
C LEU A 66 5.42 10.41 -3.03
N ALA A 67 4.62 9.35 -3.08
CA ALA A 67 5.11 8.01 -3.36
C ALA A 67 5.59 7.84 -4.80
N TRP A 68 4.85 8.39 -5.75
CA TRP A 68 5.12 8.26 -7.18
C TRP A 68 6.20 9.24 -7.62
N VAL A 69 5.90 10.54 -7.65
CA VAL A 69 6.84 11.58 -8.13
C VAL A 69 8.06 11.70 -7.22
N GLY A 70 7.87 11.59 -5.90
CA GLY A 70 8.99 11.58 -4.95
C GLY A 70 9.85 10.31 -5.08
N GLY A 71 9.22 9.16 -5.35
CA GLY A 71 9.92 7.92 -5.64
C GLY A 71 10.75 8.00 -6.92
N GLU A 72 10.21 8.59 -7.99
CA GLU A 72 10.96 8.89 -9.22
C GLU A 72 12.18 9.76 -8.92
N GLY A 73 11.99 10.85 -8.15
CA GLY A 73 13.09 11.72 -7.75
C GLY A 73 14.19 11.01 -6.95
N ILE A 74 13.81 10.13 -6.01
CA ILE A 74 14.79 9.29 -5.28
C ILE A 74 15.52 8.36 -6.25
N ALA A 75 14.81 7.72 -7.17
CA ALA A 75 15.42 6.84 -8.16
C ALA A 75 16.43 7.57 -9.05
N CYS A 76 16.14 8.82 -9.44
CA CYS A 76 17.05 9.65 -10.24
C CYS A 76 18.36 10.03 -9.52
N LEU A 77 18.52 9.80 -8.21
CA LEU A 77 19.82 9.97 -7.55
C LEU A 77 20.90 8.98 -8.06
N LYS A 78 20.48 7.87 -8.67
CA LYS A 78 21.34 6.83 -9.26
C LYS A 78 22.54 6.43 -8.38
N LEU A 79 22.29 6.14 -7.10
CA LEU A 79 23.34 5.81 -6.13
C LEU A 79 23.87 4.37 -6.29
N SER A 80 23.14 3.50 -6.98
CA SER A 80 23.55 2.14 -7.34
C SER A 80 24.10 2.08 -8.77
N ARG A 81 24.98 1.11 -9.04
CA ARG A 81 25.47 0.77 -10.38
C ARG A 81 24.41 0.05 -11.23
N LEU A 82 23.34 -0.46 -10.61
CA LEU A 82 22.23 -1.11 -11.29
C LEU A 82 21.33 -0.12 -12.06
N GLN A 83 21.48 1.18 -11.80
CA GLN A 83 20.57 2.20 -12.31
C GLN A 83 21.10 2.82 -13.62
N SER A 84 20.23 2.88 -14.62
CA SER A 84 20.55 3.33 -15.97
C SER A 84 19.84 4.64 -16.34
N ASP A 85 20.10 5.14 -17.55
CA ASP A 85 19.35 6.25 -18.11
C ASP A 85 18.00 5.74 -18.62
N TRP A 86 16.90 6.24 -18.05
CA TRP A 86 15.58 5.79 -18.45
C TRP A 86 15.25 6.13 -19.90
N SER A 87 14.59 5.17 -20.56
CA SER A 87 14.07 5.31 -21.90
C SER A 87 13.03 6.43 -21.99
N ASN A 88 12.82 6.98 -23.19
CA ASN A 88 11.78 7.99 -23.42
C ASN A 88 10.39 7.44 -23.13
N VAL A 89 10.19 6.14 -23.36
CA VAL A 89 8.93 5.45 -23.10
C VAL A 89 8.65 5.38 -21.61
N THR A 90 9.68 5.12 -20.79
CA THR A 90 9.59 5.12 -19.33
C THR A 90 9.18 6.50 -18.81
N TRP A 91 9.89 7.56 -19.23
CA TRP A 91 9.55 8.95 -18.88
C TRP A 91 8.12 9.32 -19.28
N LEU A 92 7.71 8.98 -20.50
CA LEU A 92 6.34 9.25 -20.97
C LEU A 92 5.30 8.49 -20.14
N THR A 93 5.57 7.23 -19.80
CA THR A 93 4.64 6.39 -19.05
C THR A 93 4.47 6.90 -17.63
N PHE A 94 5.57 7.24 -16.94
CA PHE A 94 5.53 7.81 -15.59
C PHE A 94 4.79 9.16 -15.56
N PHE A 95 5.02 10.02 -16.56
CA PHE A 95 4.25 11.25 -16.74
C PHE A 95 2.74 10.97 -16.85
N LEU A 96 2.35 10.06 -17.74
CA LEU A 96 0.95 9.72 -17.98
C LEU A 96 0.28 9.08 -16.76
N ILE A 97 0.99 8.24 -16.01
CA ILE A 97 0.48 7.65 -14.75
C ILE A 97 -0.01 8.75 -13.81
N TYR A 98 0.83 9.75 -13.54
CA TYR A 98 0.45 10.84 -12.65
C TYR A 98 -0.72 11.66 -13.22
N VAL A 99 -0.66 12.05 -14.49
CA VAL A 99 -1.71 12.87 -15.11
C VAL A 99 -3.05 12.13 -15.12
N CYS A 100 -3.08 10.88 -15.59
CA CYS A 100 -4.28 10.07 -15.69
C CYS A 100 -4.88 9.73 -14.32
N PHE A 101 -4.06 9.41 -13.32
CA PHE A 101 -4.54 9.24 -11.94
C PHE A 101 -5.28 10.49 -11.44
N ASN A 102 -4.66 11.66 -11.60
CA ASN A 102 -5.26 12.91 -11.15
C ASN A 102 -6.54 13.25 -11.93
N LEU A 103 -6.57 12.96 -13.24
CA LEU A 103 -7.77 13.15 -14.08
C LEU A 103 -8.93 12.28 -13.60
N GLY A 104 -8.67 10.99 -13.31
CA GLY A 104 -9.67 10.09 -12.74
C GLY A 104 -10.16 10.57 -11.38
N TYR A 105 -9.23 10.96 -10.50
CA TYR A 105 -9.56 11.46 -9.18
C TYR A 105 -10.48 12.71 -9.23
N ASP A 106 -10.14 13.66 -10.12
CA ASP A 106 -10.87 14.92 -10.25
C ASP A 106 -12.24 14.77 -10.89
N LEU A 107 -12.37 13.89 -11.90
CA LEU A 107 -13.63 13.62 -12.58
C LEU A 107 -14.70 13.11 -11.61
N TRP A 108 -14.32 12.24 -10.69
CA TRP A 108 -15.25 11.65 -9.73
C TRP A 108 -15.53 12.59 -8.55
N LEU A 109 -14.51 13.26 -8.01
CA LEU A 109 -14.68 14.16 -6.87
C LEU A 109 -15.52 15.39 -7.23
N GLY A 110 -15.39 15.90 -8.47
CA GLY A 110 -16.16 17.04 -8.97
C GLY A 110 -17.68 16.78 -9.01
N ARG A 111 -18.10 15.51 -9.13
CA ARG A 111 -19.53 15.12 -9.16
C ARG A 111 -20.21 15.13 -7.79
N PHE A 112 -19.45 15.04 -6.70
CA PHE A 112 -20.01 14.81 -5.34
C PHE A 112 -19.55 15.83 -4.28
N SER A 113 -19.05 17.01 -4.69
CA SER A 113 -18.42 18.02 -3.80
C SER A 113 -19.35 18.72 -2.77
N LYS A 114 -20.62 18.35 -2.62
CA LYS A 114 -21.60 19.11 -1.81
C LYS A 114 -21.76 18.68 -0.34
N GLU A 115 -21.09 17.63 0.12
CA GLU A 115 -21.41 17.06 1.44
C GLU A 115 -20.41 17.44 2.55
N GLN A 116 -20.96 17.97 3.64
CA GLN A 116 -20.24 18.38 4.85
C GLN A 116 -19.61 17.16 5.56
N ARG A 117 -18.31 17.28 5.89
CA ARG A 117 -17.60 16.35 6.78
C ARG A 117 -18.24 16.38 8.16
N GLN A 118 -19.01 15.36 8.53
CA GLN A 118 -19.43 15.14 9.92
C GLN A 118 -18.29 14.49 10.74
N GLU A 119 -18.45 14.13 12.02
CA GLU A 119 -17.51 13.27 12.77
C GLU A 119 -18.01 11.81 12.84
N VAL A 120 -17.15 10.83 13.10
CA VAL A 120 -17.60 9.44 13.30
C VAL A 120 -18.46 9.40 14.55
N LYS A 121 -19.74 9.04 14.41
CA LYS A 121 -20.65 8.90 15.56
C LYS A 121 -20.29 7.64 16.33
N ARG A 122 -20.39 7.74 17.65
CA ARG A 122 -20.32 6.57 18.51
C ARG A 122 -21.56 5.71 18.29
N ASP A 123 -21.36 4.42 18.14
CA ASP A 123 -22.43 3.45 17.90
C ASP A 123 -22.04 2.11 18.51
N GLU A 124 -22.65 1.77 19.64
CA GLU A 124 -22.35 0.53 20.34
C GLU A 124 -22.60 -0.73 19.50
N ILE A 125 -23.59 -0.71 18.60
CA ILE A 125 -23.90 -1.88 17.76
C ILE A 125 -22.74 -2.11 16.79
N SER A 126 -22.30 -1.06 16.09
CA SER A 126 -21.13 -1.12 15.22
C SER A 126 -19.87 -1.49 16.00
N ALA A 127 -19.66 -0.93 17.20
CA ALA A 127 -18.51 -1.26 18.04
C ALA A 127 -18.48 -2.75 18.41
N LYS A 128 -19.60 -3.32 18.88
CA LYS A 128 -19.71 -4.75 19.21
C LYS A 128 -19.39 -5.64 18.01
N ARG A 129 -19.86 -5.26 16.82
CA ARG A 129 -19.60 -6.02 15.58
C ARG A 129 -18.14 -5.92 15.14
N ILE A 130 -17.52 -4.74 15.24
CA ILE A 130 -16.09 -4.57 14.98
C ILE A 130 -15.28 -5.46 15.94
N LEU A 131 -15.68 -5.54 17.21
CA LEU A 131 -15.02 -6.42 18.19
C LEU A 131 -15.13 -7.91 17.81
N ILE A 132 -16.30 -8.34 17.32
CA ILE A 132 -16.49 -9.70 16.79
C ILE A 132 -15.57 -9.94 15.57
N CYS A 133 -15.43 -8.97 14.68
CA CYS A 133 -14.50 -9.06 13.55
C CYS A 133 -13.05 -9.20 14.01
N ILE A 134 -12.61 -8.41 15.01
CA ILE A 134 -11.27 -8.51 15.59
C ILE A 134 -11.03 -9.91 16.17
N PHE A 135 -11.99 -10.43 16.95
CA PHE A 135 -11.90 -11.77 17.52
C PHE A 135 -11.86 -12.85 16.43
N GLY A 136 -12.74 -12.75 15.42
CA GLY A 136 -12.80 -13.70 14.31
C GLY A 136 -11.51 -13.74 13.50
N LEU A 137 -10.93 -12.59 13.18
CA LEU A 137 -9.63 -12.49 12.51
C LEU A 137 -8.52 -13.10 13.36
N MET A 138 -8.47 -12.78 14.66
CA MET A 138 -7.47 -13.33 15.58
C MET A 138 -7.57 -14.86 15.66
N ALA A 139 -8.75 -15.41 15.88
CA ALA A 139 -8.97 -16.84 16.00
C ALA A 139 -8.66 -17.57 14.69
N ALA A 140 -9.12 -17.06 13.55
CA ALA A 140 -8.84 -17.64 12.23
C ALA A 140 -7.35 -17.62 11.92
N SER A 141 -6.66 -16.50 12.15
CA SER A 141 -5.21 -16.41 11.89
C SER A 141 -4.39 -17.35 12.77
N ILE A 142 -4.73 -17.50 14.06
CA ILE A 142 -4.05 -18.46 14.95
C ILE A 142 -4.31 -19.90 14.50
N ALA A 143 -5.56 -20.25 14.18
CA ALA A 143 -5.91 -21.59 13.71
C ALA A 143 -5.18 -21.95 12.40
N CYS A 144 -5.20 -21.05 11.42
CA CYS A 144 -4.52 -21.25 10.14
C CYS A 144 -3.00 -21.30 10.29
N PHE A 145 -2.39 -20.42 11.10
CA PHE A 145 -0.96 -20.46 11.38
C PHE A 145 -0.55 -21.80 12.02
N THR A 146 -1.35 -22.28 12.98
CA THR A 146 -1.08 -23.54 13.67
C THR A 146 -1.20 -24.71 12.71
N LEU A 147 -2.21 -24.72 11.84
CA LEU A 147 -2.35 -25.72 10.78
C LEU A 147 -1.14 -25.72 9.83
N GLU A 148 -0.68 -24.55 9.40
CA GLU A 148 0.51 -24.42 8.55
C GLU A 148 1.77 -24.94 9.26
N ALA A 149 1.98 -24.57 10.52
CA ALA A 149 3.10 -25.05 11.32
C ALA A 149 3.11 -26.58 11.47
N VAL A 150 1.94 -27.20 11.68
CA VAL A 150 1.81 -28.65 11.83
C VAL A 150 2.02 -29.39 10.50
N VAL A 151 1.42 -28.91 9.41
CA VAL A 151 1.49 -29.58 8.09
C VAL A 151 2.84 -29.39 7.42
N VAL A 152 3.41 -28.18 7.50
CA VAL A 152 4.73 -27.87 6.93
C VAL A 152 5.86 -28.43 7.82
N GLY A 153 5.60 -28.62 9.12
CA GLY A 153 6.51 -29.27 10.06
C GLY A 153 7.57 -28.35 10.67
N TYR A 154 7.51 -27.04 10.44
CA TYR A 154 8.41 -26.06 11.06
C TYR A 154 7.78 -24.67 11.15
N ILE A 155 8.39 -23.79 11.95
CA ILE A 155 8.07 -22.36 12.00
C ILE A 155 9.26 -21.59 11.40
N PRO A 156 9.05 -20.68 10.42
CA PRO A 156 10.14 -20.03 9.69
C PRO A 156 11.20 -19.36 10.57
N LEU A 157 10.78 -18.67 11.65
CA LEU A 157 11.69 -17.99 12.58
C LEU A 157 12.72 -18.92 13.22
N PHE A 158 12.37 -20.19 13.43
CA PHE A 158 13.25 -21.17 14.08
C PHE A 158 13.97 -22.09 13.07
N ASN A 159 13.71 -21.92 11.77
CA ASN A 159 14.34 -22.70 10.74
C ASN A 159 15.70 -22.07 10.35
N SER A 160 16.73 -22.91 10.19
CA SER A 160 18.07 -22.47 9.81
C SER A 160 18.20 -22.09 8.33
N ALA A 161 17.26 -22.51 7.48
CA ALA A 161 17.29 -22.24 6.04
C ALA A 161 16.92 -20.77 5.73
N PRO A 162 17.76 -20.01 4.98
CA PRO A 162 17.55 -18.58 4.70
C PRO A 162 16.22 -18.24 4.00
N HIS A 163 15.67 -19.19 3.25
CA HIS A 163 14.43 -19.04 2.47
C HIS A 163 13.26 -19.84 3.00
N ALA A 164 13.33 -20.38 4.23
CA ALA A 164 12.25 -21.15 4.85
C ALA A 164 10.91 -20.39 4.85
N TYR A 165 10.95 -19.07 5.02
CA TYR A 165 9.76 -18.22 4.98
C TYR A 165 9.02 -18.26 3.63
N SER A 166 9.73 -18.43 2.50
CA SER A 166 9.12 -18.45 1.15
C SER A 166 8.28 -19.70 0.92
N TYR A 167 8.65 -20.81 1.57
CA TYR A 167 7.99 -22.11 1.43
C TYR A 167 6.99 -22.39 2.54
N PHE A 168 6.90 -21.52 3.55
CA PHE A 168 5.94 -21.64 4.63
C PHE A 168 4.58 -21.07 4.22
N HIS A 169 3.82 -21.87 3.51
CA HIS A 169 2.43 -21.59 3.23
C HIS A 169 1.70 -22.87 2.81
N ILE A 170 0.43 -22.99 3.22
CA ILE A 170 -0.52 -23.85 2.52
C ILE A 170 -1.30 -22.95 1.55
N SER A 171 -1.36 -23.36 0.28
CA SER A 171 -2.10 -22.62 -0.75
C SER A 171 -3.55 -22.38 -0.32
N GLY A 172 -3.98 -21.11 -0.33
CA GLY A 172 -5.31 -20.68 0.12
C GLY A 172 -5.41 -20.40 1.62
N VAL A 173 -4.81 -21.24 2.48
CA VAL A 173 -4.86 -21.07 3.95
C VAL A 173 -4.04 -19.87 4.40
N HIS A 174 -2.87 -19.65 3.79
CA HIS A 174 -1.95 -18.60 4.22
C HIS A 174 -2.58 -17.19 4.19
N TYR A 175 -3.55 -16.95 3.29
CA TYR A 175 -4.27 -15.67 3.24
C TYR A 175 -5.01 -15.38 4.55
N PHE A 176 -5.58 -16.40 5.20
CA PHE A 176 -6.21 -16.27 6.51
C PHE A 176 -5.18 -16.12 7.64
N THR A 177 -4.05 -16.84 7.58
CA THR A 177 -2.94 -16.68 8.52
C THR A 177 -2.51 -15.22 8.67
N ILE A 178 -2.37 -14.52 7.55
CA ILE A 178 -1.85 -13.15 7.51
C ILE A 178 -2.94 -12.07 7.60
N SER A 179 -4.21 -12.46 7.73
CA SER A 179 -5.33 -11.51 7.83
C SER A 179 -5.40 -10.75 9.17
N CYS A 180 -4.69 -11.23 10.19
CA CYS A 180 -4.54 -10.56 11.48
C CYS A 180 -3.96 -9.14 11.36
N ILE A 181 -3.26 -8.79 10.27
CA ILE A 181 -2.69 -7.45 10.07
C ILE A 181 -3.76 -6.34 9.93
N LEU A 182 -5.03 -6.71 9.72
CA LEU A 182 -6.16 -5.76 9.72
C LEU A 182 -6.57 -5.34 11.14
N ILE A 183 -6.20 -6.12 12.17
CA ILE A 183 -6.61 -5.92 13.56
C ILE A 183 -6.14 -4.57 14.14
N PRO A 184 -4.89 -4.11 13.94
CA PRO A 184 -4.45 -2.82 14.46
C PRO A 184 -5.30 -1.65 13.94
N ALA A 185 -5.61 -1.64 12.64
CA ALA A 185 -6.51 -0.66 12.03
C ALA A 185 -7.94 -0.74 12.60
N LEU A 186 -8.48 -1.95 12.75
CA LEU A 186 -9.79 -2.16 13.38
C LEU A 186 -9.82 -1.74 14.85
N THR A 187 -8.71 -1.91 15.57
CA THR A 187 -8.57 -1.47 16.96
C THR A 187 -8.67 0.05 17.04
N VAL A 188 -7.96 0.77 16.18
CA VAL A 188 -8.07 2.24 16.09
C VAL A 188 -9.51 2.66 15.77
N LEU A 189 -10.16 1.98 14.82
CA LEU A 189 -11.56 2.26 14.50
C LEU A 189 -12.50 1.98 15.68
N TYR A 190 -12.32 0.84 16.36
CA TYR A 190 -13.11 0.44 17.53
C TYR A 190 -13.04 1.49 18.64
N THR A 191 -11.82 1.95 18.98
CA THR A 191 -11.62 2.99 20.03
C THR A 191 -12.34 4.29 19.72
N LYS A 192 -12.53 4.63 18.43
CA LYS A 192 -13.25 5.84 18.02
C LYS A 192 -14.77 5.67 18.09
N VAL A 193 -15.28 4.48 17.81
CA VAL A 193 -16.72 4.18 17.72
C VAL A 193 -17.31 3.79 19.09
N THR A 194 -16.50 3.26 20.01
CA THR A 194 -16.93 2.87 21.36
C THR A 194 -16.98 4.04 22.33
N GLU A 195 -17.87 3.97 23.33
CA GLU A 195 -17.95 4.95 24.42
C GLU A 195 -17.08 4.58 25.62
N LYS A 196 -17.06 3.30 25.98
CA LYS A 196 -16.30 2.75 27.11
C LYS A 196 -15.67 1.42 26.71
N ILE A 197 -14.48 1.17 27.20
CA ILE A 197 -13.76 -0.08 26.97
C ILE A 197 -13.70 -0.85 28.28
N SER A 198 -14.33 -2.02 28.33
CA SER A 198 -14.26 -2.90 29.50
C SER A 198 -12.87 -3.54 29.62
N VAL A 199 -12.49 -4.02 30.82
CA VAL A 199 -11.21 -4.73 31.03
C VAL A 199 -11.11 -5.96 30.12
N ARG A 200 -12.18 -6.74 29.98
CA ARG A 200 -12.23 -7.91 29.08
C ARG A 200 -11.99 -7.52 27.62
N THR A 201 -12.60 -6.42 27.19
CA THR A 201 -12.38 -5.86 25.85
C THR A 201 -10.92 -5.43 25.67
N TRP A 202 -10.33 -4.77 26.66
CA TRP A 202 -8.92 -4.38 26.62
C TRP A 202 -7.99 -5.58 26.43
N ILE A 203 -8.21 -6.66 27.20
CA ILE A 203 -7.45 -7.90 27.06
C ILE A 203 -7.58 -8.46 25.64
N LEU A 204 -8.78 -8.47 25.07
CA LEU A 204 -9.02 -8.96 23.71
C LEU A 204 -8.31 -8.11 22.65
N LEU A 205 -8.35 -6.78 22.78
CA LEU A 205 -7.65 -5.88 21.86
C LEU A 205 -6.14 -6.06 21.96
N ILE A 206 -5.58 -6.19 23.16
CA ILE A 206 -4.15 -6.45 23.37
C ILE A 206 -3.77 -7.79 22.73
N ALA A 207 -4.53 -8.86 23.00
CA ALA A 207 -4.29 -10.17 22.42
C ALA A 207 -4.33 -10.14 20.89
N GLY A 208 -5.34 -9.50 20.29
CA GLY A 208 -5.47 -9.38 18.84
C GLY A 208 -4.34 -8.59 18.20
N ASN A 209 -3.89 -7.48 18.82
CA ASN A 209 -2.74 -6.72 18.32
C ASN A 209 -1.44 -7.51 18.49
N LEU A 210 -1.28 -8.26 19.59
CA LEU A 210 -0.13 -9.14 19.78
C LEU A 210 -0.09 -10.23 18.70
N THR A 211 -1.23 -10.82 18.33
CA THR A 211 -1.32 -11.77 17.20
C THR A 211 -0.90 -11.12 15.89
N ALA A 212 -1.35 -9.88 15.63
CA ALA A 212 -1.00 -9.12 14.42
C ALA A 212 0.50 -8.77 14.32
N VAL A 213 1.23 -8.80 15.44
CA VAL A 213 2.69 -8.63 15.47
C VAL A 213 3.40 -9.99 15.46
N ALA A 214 2.94 -10.94 16.27
CA ALA A 214 3.58 -12.23 16.47
C ALA A 214 3.59 -13.08 15.20
N ILE A 215 2.45 -13.20 14.49
CA ILE A 215 2.37 -14.04 13.29
C ILE A 215 3.35 -13.57 12.21
N PRO A 216 3.38 -12.27 11.83
CA PRO A 216 4.39 -11.80 10.88
C PRO A 216 5.84 -12.01 11.33
N ILE A 217 6.15 -11.89 12.63
CA ILE A 217 7.50 -12.19 13.15
C ILE A 217 7.83 -13.68 12.99
N LEU A 218 6.90 -14.57 13.35
CA LEU A 218 7.06 -16.02 13.22
C LEU A 218 7.20 -16.45 11.75
N CYS A 219 6.49 -15.78 10.84
CA CYS A 219 6.62 -15.94 9.39
C CYS A 219 7.82 -15.18 8.80
N VAL A 220 8.59 -14.41 9.58
CA VAL A 220 9.70 -13.57 9.10
C VAL A 220 9.27 -12.57 8.01
N SER A 221 8.02 -12.10 8.07
CA SER A 221 7.38 -11.24 7.07
C SER A 221 7.43 -9.76 7.48
N ARG A 222 8.50 -9.07 7.07
CA ARG A 222 8.72 -7.64 7.35
C ARG A 222 7.63 -6.75 6.77
N PHE A 223 7.21 -7.07 5.55
CA PHE A 223 6.20 -6.29 4.84
C PHE A 223 4.86 -6.30 5.56
N GLN A 224 4.44 -7.44 6.12
CA GLN A 224 3.19 -7.53 6.87
C GLN A 224 3.19 -6.65 8.12
N LEU A 225 4.32 -6.56 8.83
CA LEU A 225 4.46 -5.67 9.99
C LEU A 225 4.42 -4.20 9.57
N LEU A 226 5.16 -3.83 8.52
CA LEU A 226 5.15 -2.49 7.96
C LEU A 226 3.74 -2.09 7.52
N PHE A 227 3.02 -3.01 6.87
CA PHE A 227 1.64 -2.82 6.46
C PHE A 227 0.72 -2.63 7.66
N ALA A 228 0.77 -3.51 8.66
CA ALA A 228 -0.08 -3.45 9.85
C ALA A 228 0.07 -2.12 10.60
N VAL A 229 1.33 -1.70 10.83
CA VAL A 229 1.66 -0.45 11.52
C VAL A 229 1.28 0.76 10.66
N GLY A 230 1.64 0.76 9.38
CA GLY A 230 1.30 1.83 8.44
C GLY A 230 -0.20 2.02 8.33
N PHE A 231 -0.96 0.93 8.19
CA PHE A 231 -2.41 0.96 8.06
C PHE A 231 -3.07 1.50 9.34
N ALA A 232 -2.63 1.06 10.52
CA ALA A 232 -3.09 1.62 11.79
C ALA A 232 -2.76 3.12 11.92
N ALA A 233 -1.56 3.54 11.50
CA ALA A 233 -1.16 4.93 11.51
C ALA A 233 -2.06 5.78 10.60
N VAL A 234 -2.31 5.34 9.36
CA VAL A 234 -3.22 6.02 8.43
C VAL A 234 -4.62 6.13 9.04
N MET A 235 -5.16 5.05 9.60
CA MET A 235 -6.46 5.06 10.28
C MET A 235 -6.51 6.05 11.44
N TYR A 236 -5.46 6.12 12.25
CA TYR A 236 -5.38 7.06 13.36
C TYR A 236 -5.36 8.51 12.87
N LEU A 237 -4.53 8.82 11.87
CA LEU A 237 -4.44 10.15 11.28
C LEU A 237 -5.78 10.61 10.71
N MET A 238 -6.50 9.71 10.05
CA MET A 238 -7.84 10.01 9.53
C MET A 238 -8.87 10.31 10.64
N LEU A 239 -8.88 9.50 11.70
CA LEU A 239 -9.94 9.52 12.72
C LEU A 239 -9.72 10.58 13.80
N TYR A 240 -8.45 10.84 14.15
CA TYR A 240 -8.07 11.73 15.24
C TYR A 240 -7.43 13.04 14.76
N LYS A 241 -6.92 13.10 13.53
CA LYS A 241 -6.31 14.29 12.89
C LYS A 241 -5.24 14.98 13.72
N LYS A 242 -4.64 14.25 14.66
CA LYS A 242 -3.58 14.73 15.53
C LYS A 242 -2.38 13.83 15.29
N ILE A 243 -1.23 14.44 15.06
CA ILE A 243 0.05 13.76 15.20
C ILE A 243 0.64 14.27 16.48
N THR A 244 0.84 13.38 17.45
CA THR A 244 1.69 13.71 18.59
C THR A 244 3.09 13.21 18.28
N TRP A 245 4.12 14.00 18.56
CA TRP A 245 5.52 13.59 18.43
C TRP A 245 5.79 12.25 19.15
N LYS A 246 5.12 12.04 20.29
CA LYS A 246 5.13 10.78 21.04
C LYS A 246 4.79 9.57 20.18
N MET A 247 3.80 9.66 19.30
CA MET A 247 3.44 8.54 18.41
C MET A 247 4.51 8.23 17.36
N ILE A 248 5.15 9.27 16.81
CA ILE A 248 6.26 9.09 15.85
C ILE A 248 7.42 8.40 16.57
N VAL A 249 7.78 8.89 17.76
CA VAL A 249 8.85 8.31 18.59
C VAL A 249 8.53 6.88 19.00
N THR A 250 7.31 6.60 19.48
CA THR A 250 6.89 5.24 19.85
C THR A 250 6.89 4.30 18.64
N GLY A 251 6.41 4.77 17.48
CA GLY A 251 6.45 4.00 16.23
C GLY A 251 7.88 3.65 15.82
N LEU A 252 8.80 4.62 15.86
CA LEU A 252 10.22 4.39 15.58
C LEU A 252 10.87 3.44 16.60
N LEU A 253 10.60 3.63 17.90
CA LEU A 253 11.13 2.77 18.97
C LEU A 253 10.67 1.32 18.87
N ILE A 254 9.49 1.05 18.29
CA ILE A 254 9.00 -0.32 18.08
C ILE A 254 9.54 -0.87 16.75
N MET A 255 9.51 -0.08 15.68
CA MET A 255 9.87 -0.55 14.34
C MET A 255 11.37 -0.78 14.17
N ILE A 256 12.24 0.01 14.81
CA ILE A 256 13.70 -0.15 14.70
C ILE A 256 14.15 -1.50 15.29
N PRO A 257 13.82 -1.88 16.53
CA PRO A 257 14.19 -3.19 17.07
C PRO A 257 13.60 -4.35 16.29
N VAL A 258 12.33 -4.24 15.85
CA VAL A 258 11.67 -5.26 15.02
C VAL A 258 12.40 -5.43 13.68
N TYR A 259 12.76 -4.32 13.03
CA TYR A 259 13.54 -4.34 11.80
C TYR A 259 14.91 -4.97 11.98
N VAL A 260 15.63 -4.60 13.05
CA VAL A 260 16.94 -5.17 13.38
C VAL A 260 16.83 -6.67 13.66
N LEU A 261 15.87 -7.09 14.48
CA LEU A 261 15.63 -8.50 14.82
C LEU A 261 15.34 -9.32 13.56
N LEU A 262 14.46 -8.83 12.68
CA LEU A 262 14.14 -9.50 11.42
C LEU A 262 15.30 -9.47 10.41
N THR A 263 16.22 -8.51 10.54
CA THR A 263 17.45 -8.45 9.74
C THR A 263 18.44 -9.50 10.19
N VAL A 264 18.66 -9.62 11.49
CA VAL A 264 19.52 -10.66 12.09
C VAL A 264 18.95 -12.05 11.86
N ALA A 265 17.64 -12.26 12.03
CA ALA A 265 16.98 -13.55 11.86
C ALA A 265 17.09 -14.10 10.43
N ARG A 266 17.18 -13.22 9.42
CA ARG A 266 17.36 -13.61 8.01
C ARG A 266 18.81 -13.94 7.64
N ARG A 267 19.75 -13.80 8.58
CA ARG A 267 21.20 -14.10 8.43
C ARG A 267 21.86 -13.51 7.18
N HIS A 268 21.36 -12.40 6.64
CA HIS A 268 22.04 -11.72 5.54
C HIS A 268 23.23 -10.96 6.11
N ASN A 269 24.44 -11.37 5.74
CA ASN A 269 25.64 -10.59 6.06
C ASN A 269 25.56 -9.23 5.34
N VAL A 270 25.96 -8.15 6.01
CA VAL A 270 25.98 -6.79 5.42
C VAL A 270 26.82 -6.77 4.14
N THR A 271 27.90 -7.55 4.10
CA THR A 271 28.75 -7.71 2.91
C THR A 271 27.97 -8.32 1.73
N TYR A 272 27.06 -9.27 2.00
CA TYR A 272 26.19 -9.87 0.99
C TYR A 272 25.16 -8.86 0.46
N LEU A 273 24.51 -8.10 1.35
CA LEU A 273 23.53 -7.09 0.94
C LEU A 273 24.18 -5.96 0.12
N ASN A 274 25.37 -5.50 0.52
CA ASN A 274 26.11 -4.51 -0.27
C ASN A 274 26.53 -5.05 -1.64
N GLY A 275 26.82 -6.35 -1.74
CA GLY A 275 27.05 -7.04 -3.02
C GLY A 275 25.80 -7.13 -3.90
N ILE A 276 24.61 -7.26 -3.30
CA ILE A 276 23.33 -7.22 -4.04
C ILE A 276 23.06 -5.81 -4.54
N PHE A 277 23.16 -4.79 -3.68
CA PHE A 277 22.74 -3.43 -4.00
C PHE A 277 23.69 -2.68 -4.93
N GLU A 278 24.96 -3.10 -5.01
CA GLU A 278 25.99 -2.54 -5.91
C GLU A 278 26.09 -1.01 -5.84
N MET A 279 26.11 -0.48 -4.61
CA MET A 279 26.19 0.96 -4.39
C MET A 279 27.48 1.53 -4.95
N LYS A 280 27.41 2.68 -5.64
CA LYS A 280 28.58 3.40 -6.19
C LYS A 280 29.57 3.76 -5.07
N ASN A 281 29.07 4.12 -3.90
CA ASN A 281 29.86 4.31 -2.68
C ASN A 281 29.70 3.12 -1.73
N SER A 282 30.72 2.26 -1.68
CA SER A 282 30.73 1.07 -0.82
C SER A 282 30.78 1.36 0.68
N LYS A 283 31.16 2.58 1.09
CA LYS A 283 31.17 3.01 2.50
C LYS A 283 29.82 3.54 2.98
N MET A 284 28.82 3.62 2.11
CA MET A 284 27.50 4.13 2.48
C MET A 284 26.84 3.18 3.51
N PRO A 285 26.33 3.69 4.63
CA PRO A 285 25.73 2.85 5.65
C PRO A 285 24.49 2.07 5.17
N ILE A 286 24.34 0.83 5.65
CA ILE A 286 23.24 -0.08 5.25
C ILE A 286 21.84 0.51 5.51
N PHE A 287 21.69 1.32 6.56
CA PHE A 287 20.43 1.98 6.89
C PHE A 287 20.04 3.09 5.91
N ILE A 288 20.95 3.51 5.02
CA ILE A 288 20.68 4.43 3.90
C ILE A 288 20.48 3.62 2.61
N THR A 289 21.40 2.70 2.31
CA THR A 289 21.39 1.95 1.05
C THR A 289 20.16 1.07 0.91
N GLN A 290 19.70 0.47 2.01
CA GLN A 290 18.57 -0.45 2.01
C GLN A 290 17.22 0.25 1.77
N PRO A 291 16.81 1.30 2.51
CA PRO A 291 15.61 2.05 2.17
C PRO A 291 15.67 2.68 0.78
N TYR A 292 16.86 3.15 0.37
CA TYR A 292 17.06 3.72 -0.96
C TYR A 292 16.74 2.71 -2.07
N ILE A 293 17.37 1.53 -2.05
CA ILE A 293 17.22 0.54 -3.12
C ILE A 293 15.79 -0.02 -3.18
N TYR A 294 15.10 -0.15 -2.05
CA TYR A 294 13.69 -0.57 -2.00
C TYR A 294 12.71 0.46 -2.59
N VAL A 295 13.14 1.70 -2.84
CA VAL A 295 12.38 2.70 -3.58
C VAL A 295 12.89 2.74 -5.02
N ALA A 296 14.19 2.98 -5.18
CA ALA A 296 14.82 3.30 -6.45
C ALA A 296 14.78 2.13 -7.46
N ASN A 297 15.05 0.91 -7.01
CA ASN A 297 15.19 -0.23 -7.90
C ASN A 297 13.87 -0.63 -8.58
N ASN A 298 12.73 -0.25 -8.02
CA ASN A 298 11.44 -0.67 -8.57
C ASN A 298 11.12 0.13 -9.84
N PHE A 299 11.50 1.40 -9.89
CA PHE A 299 11.47 2.21 -11.11
C PHE A 299 12.48 1.72 -12.13
N GLU A 300 13.63 1.22 -11.67
CA GLU A 300 14.63 0.62 -12.56
C GLU A 300 14.16 -0.70 -13.16
N ASN A 301 13.52 -1.57 -12.37
CA ASN A 301 12.86 -2.78 -12.86
C ASN A 301 11.79 -2.44 -13.89
N PHE A 302 11.03 -1.36 -13.68
CA PHE A 302 10.09 -0.87 -14.69
C PHE A 302 10.79 -0.46 -15.99
N ASN A 303 11.90 0.30 -15.93
CA ASN A 303 12.67 0.66 -17.13
C ASN A 303 13.23 -0.58 -17.83
N CYS A 304 13.79 -1.51 -17.07
CA CYS A 304 14.31 -2.80 -17.55
C CYS A 304 13.23 -3.58 -18.33
N MET A 305 12.03 -3.68 -17.76
CA MET A 305 10.88 -4.25 -18.45
C MET A 305 10.54 -3.49 -19.73
N VAL A 306 10.43 -2.15 -19.68
CA VAL A 306 10.10 -1.35 -20.87
C VAL A 306 11.07 -1.59 -22.02
N GLU A 307 12.36 -1.76 -21.73
CA GLU A 307 13.41 -1.94 -22.73
C GLU A 307 13.51 -3.37 -23.26
N GLN A 308 13.24 -4.37 -22.42
CA GLN A 308 13.43 -5.79 -22.77
C GLN A 308 12.15 -6.49 -23.22
N LEU A 309 10.98 -5.91 -22.94
CA LEU A 309 9.70 -6.51 -23.26
C LEU A 309 9.49 -6.61 -24.79
N THR A 310 9.44 -7.84 -25.29
CA THR A 310 9.21 -8.11 -26.71
C THR A 310 7.74 -8.32 -27.06
N ALA A 311 6.93 -8.75 -26.09
CA ALA A 311 5.50 -9.02 -26.27
C ALA A 311 4.71 -8.79 -24.99
N HIS A 312 3.53 -8.19 -25.13
CA HIS A 312 2.59 -7.99 -24.03
C HIS A 312 1.85 -9.27 -23.64
N THR A 313 1.49 -9.38 -22.37
CA THR A 313 0.82 -10.56 -21.79
C THR A 313 -0.71 -10.47 -21.79
N TRP A 314 -1.28 -9.37 -22.30
CA TRP A 314 -2.71 -9.19 -22.57
C TRP A 314 -3.65 -9.46 -21.39
N GLY A 315 -3.19 -9.18 -20.17
CA GLY A 315 -3.99 -9.22 -18.94
C GLY A 315 -3.63 -10.37 -18.00
N LEU A 316 -2.73 -11.27 -18.39
CA LEU A 316 -2.36 -12.43 -17.55
C LEU A 316 -1.73 -12.01 -16.22
N GLN A 317 -0.91 -10.95 -16.21
CA GLN A 317 -0.24 -10.52 -14.98
C GLN A 317 -1.24 -9.86 -14.01
N MET A 318 -2.04 -8.91 -14.49
CA MET A 318 -3.06 -8.24 -13.68
C MET A 318 -4.19 -9.19 -13.23
N LEU A 319 -4.47 -10.26 -13.98
CA LEU A 319 -5.45 -11.28 -13.61
C LEU A 319 -4.90 -12.38 -12.69
N PHE A 320 -3.61 -12.35 -12.33
CA PHE A 320 -3.01 -13.32 -11.42
C PHE A 320 -3.81 -13.54 -10.12
N PRO A 321 -4.38 -12.50 -9.45
CA PRO A 321 -5.27 -12.70 -8.31
C PRO A 321 -6.46 -13.60 -8.59
N PHE A 322 -7.09 -13.47 -9.75
CA PHE A 322 -8.21 -14.28 -10.16
C PHE A 322 -7.79 -15.75 -10.30
N PHE A 323 -6.68 -16.02 -11.00
CA PHE A 323 -6.17 -17.38 -11.17
C PHE A 323 -5.71 -18.02 -9.85
N ALA A 324 -5.11 -17.22 -8.96
CA ALA A 324 -4.63 -17.68 -7.67
C ALA A 324 -5.76 -17.98 -6.69
N LEU A 325 -6.80 -17.13 -6.62
CA LEU A 325 -7.91 -17.28 -5.69
C LEU A 325 -8.95 -18.33 -6.13
N THR A 326 -9.09 -18.55 -7.44
CA THR A 326 -9.97 -19.62 -7.98
C THR A 326 -9.30 -21.00 -8.02
N GLY A 327 -7.98 -21.06 -7.85
CA GLY A 327 -7.21 -22.31 -7.98
C GLY A 327 -6.90 -22.71 -9.43
N LEU A 328 -7.30 -21.91 -10.42
CA LEU A 328 -7.02 -22.18 -11.84
C LEU A 328 -5.53 -22.31 -12.15
N LYS A 329 -4.66 -21.64 -11.38
CA LYS A 329 -3.20 -21.79 -11.52
C LYS A 329 -2.70 -23.24 -11.33
N PHE A 330 -3.43 -24.09 -10.62
CA PHE A 330 -3.07 -25.51 -10.46
C PHE A 330 -3.50 -26.36 -11.65
N VAL A 331 -4.55 -25.94 -12.35
CA VAL A 331 -5.05 -26.62 -13.57
C VAL A 331 -4.26 -26.16 -14.80
N PHE A 332 -3.91 -24.88 -14.85
CA PHE A 332 -3.16 -24.27 -15.94
C PHE A 332 -1.91 -23.55 -15.42
N PRO A 333 -0.82 -24.29 -15.13
CA PRO A 333 0.43 -23.69 -14.62
C PRO A 333 1.03 -22.64 -15.55
N GLN A 334 0.74 -22.75 -16.85
CA GLN A 334 1.21 -21.84 -17.89
C GLN A 334 0.70 -20.40 -17.70
N LEU A 335 -0.40 -20.22 -16.96
CA LEU A 335 -0.96 -18.90 -16.63
C LEU A 335 -0.10 -18.13 -15.62
N VAL A 336 0.90 -18.76 -14.99
CA VAL A 336 1.67 -18.19 -13.89
C VAL A 336 3.19 -18.31 -14.05
N THR A 337 3.69 -18.80 -15.19
CA THR A 337 5.12 -19.00 -15.46
C THR A 337 5.75 -17.86 -16.25
N ILE A 338 5.21 -16.65 -16.13
CA ILE A 338 5.68 -15.48 -16.87
C ILE A 338 6.82 -14.84 -16.07
N PRO A 339 8.03 -14.71 -16.64
CA PRO A 339 9.18 -14.17 -15.91
C PRO A 339 9.05 -12.66 -15.69
N ASP A 340 9.54 -12.19 -14.55
CA ASP A 340 9.68 -10.77 -14.29
C ASP A 340 10.99 -10.23 -14.90
N PHE A 341 10.93 -9.04 -15.47
CA PHE A 341 12.10 -8.27 -15.90
C PHE A 341 12.60 -7.44 -14.73
N VAL A 342 13.70 -7.90 -14.14
CA VAL A 342 14.33 -7.25 -12.99
C VAL A 342 15.80 -7.00 -13.31
N THR A 343 16.35 -5.91 -12.77
CA THR A 343 17.79 -5.63 -12.88
C THR A 343 18.64 -6.68 -12.18
N LYS A 344 18.09 -7.29 -11.13
CA LYS A 344 18.76 -8.32 -10.35
C LYS A 344 17.76 -9.27 -9.73
N THR A 345 18.08 -10.56 -9.71
CA THR A 345 17.18 -11.62 -9.26
C THR A 345 16.81 -11.54 -7.78
N GLU A 346 17.62 -10.88 -6.93
CA GLU A 346 17.29 -10.67 -5.51
C GLU A 346 16.45 -9.40 -5.26
N LEU A 347 16.30 -8.52 -6.24
CA LEU A 347 15.57 -7.23 -6.13
C LEU A 347 14.25 -7.27 -6.90
N THR A 348 13.33 -8.11 -6.43
CA THR A 348 12.05 -8.44 -7.11
C THR A 348 10.87 -7.56 -6.71
N THR A 349 11.11 -6.40 -6.09
CA THR A 349 10.05 -5.43 -5.83
C THR A 349 9.74 -4.62 -7.09
N LEU A 350 8.46 -4.29 -7.30
CA LEU A 350 7.94 -3.75 -8.55
C LEU A 350 7.02 -2.56 -8.26
N THR A 351 6.91 -1.61 -9.19
CA THR A 351 5.95 -0.51 -9.01
C THR A 351 4.51 -0.99 -9.16
N MET A 352 3.55 -0.24 -8.61
CA MET A 352 2.12 -0.53 -8.70
C MET A 352 1.61 -0.68 -10.15
N PHE A 353 2.31 -0.07 -11.10
CA PHE A 353 1.92 -0.01 -12.51
C PHE A 353 2.72 -0.96 -13.41
N TYR A 354 3.66 -1.72 -12.85
CA TYR A 354 4.53 -2.61 -13.62
C TYR A 354 3.72 -3.62 -14.45
N ASP A 355 2.82 -4.38 -13.82
CA ASP A 355 2.02 -5.39 -14.52
C ASP A 355 1.05 -4.79 -15.55
N ALA A 356 0.57 -3.57 -15.32
CA ALA A 356 -0.30 -2.87 -16.27
C ALA A 356 0.44 -2.53 -17.57
N TYR A 357 1.73 -2.19 -17.47
CA TYR A 357 2.57 -2.00 -18.63
C TYR A 357 2.95 -3.33 -19.29
N TYR A 358 3.28 -4.35 -18.49
CA TYR A 358 3.56 -5.69 -19.01
C TYR A 358 2.38 -6.19 -19.86
N ASP A 359 1.16 -6.07 -19.34
CA ASP A 359 -0.03 -6.56 -20.03
C ASP A 359 -0.46 -5.72 -21.24
N PHE A 360 -0.30 -4.39 -21.21
CA PHE A 360 -0.99 -3.51 -22.15
C PHE A 360 -0.21 -2.24 -22.57
N GLY A 361 1.05 -2.13 -22.18
CA GLY A 361 1.91 -1.00 -22.50
C GLY A 361 1.40 0.34 -21.97
N ILE A 362 1.73 1.42 -22.68
CA ILE A 362 1.46 2.80 -22.25
C ILE A 362 -0.04 3.04 -22.05
N ILE A 363 -0.88 2.58 -22.98
CA ILE A 363 -2.32 2.85 -22.97
C ILE A 363 -3.00 2.17 -21.79
N GLY A 364 -2.73 0.88 -21.56
CA GLY A 364 -3.32 0.18 -20.43
C GLY A 364 -2.81 0.70 -19.09
N THR A 365 -1.55 1.12 -19.02
CA THR A 365 -0.99 1.76 -17.84
C THR A 365 -1.70 3.09 -17.51
N ALA A 366 -1.91 3.94 -18.52
CA ALA A 366 -2.63 5.20 -18.38
C ALA A 366 -4.10 4.98 -17.96
N LEU A 367 -4.78 4.00 -18.58
CA LEU A 367 -6.15 3.63 -18.22
C LEU A 367 -6.23 3.08 -16.80
N PHE A 368 -5.30 2.22 -16.40
CA PHE A 368 -5.24 1.68 -15.05
C PHE A 368 -5.03 2.80 -14.02
N ALA A 369 -4.09 3.72 -14.26
CA ALA A 369 -3.91 4.89 -13.40
C ALA A 369 -5.18 5.74 -13.27
N PHE A 370 -5.89 5.96 -14.36
CA PHE A 370 -7.19 6.65 -14.34
C PHE A 370 -8.22 5.91 -13.48
N ILE A 371 -8.35 4.59 -13.61
CA ILE A 371 -9.26 3.76 -12.80
C ILE A 371 -8.89 3.82 -11.31
N ILE A 372 -7.60 3.77 -10.99
CA ILE A 372 -7.12 3.90 -9.61
C ILE A 372 -7.44 5.30 -9.05
N GLY A 373 -7.30 6.36 -9.86
CA GLY A 373 -7.74 7.71 -9.52
C GLY A 373 -9.25 7.79 -9.21
N LEU A 374 -10.08 7.21 -10.08
CA LEU A 374 -11.53 7.10 -9.86
C LEU A 374 -11.85 6.35 -8.56
N THR A 375 -11.17 5.23 -8.32
CA THR A 375 -11.36 4.37 -7.14
C THR A 375 -11.01 5.12 -5.86
N ALA A 376 -9.88 5.83 -5.84
CA ALA A 376 -9.45 6.63 -4.70
C ALA A 376 -10.48 7.74 -4.37
N ALA A 377 -11.01 8.41 -5.38
CA ALA A 377 -12.07 9.39 -5.19
C ALA A 377 -13.40 8.75 -4.73
N ALA A 378 -13.76 7.60 -5.32
CA ALA A 378 -14.97 6.86 -4.97
C ALA A 378 -14.96 6.38 -3.52
N VAL A 379 -13.85 5.84 -3.03
CA VAL A 379 -13.69 5.41 -1.63
C VAL A 379 -13.67 6.60 -0.66
N SER A 380 -13.20 7.76 -1.12
CA SER A 380 -13.17 8.99 -0.32
C SER A 380 -14.57 9.56 -0.04
N ILE A 381 -15.58 9.27 -0.86
CA ILE A 381 -16.94 9.84 -0.74
C ILE A 381 -17.75 9.20 0.40
N PRO A 382 -17.89 7.86 0.50
CA PRO A 382 -18.61 7.21 1.61
C PRO A 382 -18.06 7.56 2.99
N VAL A 383 -16.74 7.79 3.10
CA VAL A 383 -16.10 8.27 4.34
C VAL A 383 -16.62 9.66 4.74
N ARG A 384 -16.98 10.51 3.76
CA ARG A 384 -17.63 11.81 3.99
C ARG A 384 -19.12 11.66 4.32
N GLN A 385 -19.80 10.64 3.78
CA GLN A 385 -21.24 10.36 3.96
C GLN A 385 -21.59 9.55 5.22
N LYS A 386 -20.62 8.86 5.84
CA LYS A 386 -20.68 8.30 7.21
C LYS A 386 -21.78 7.30 7.54
N LYS A 387 -22.23 6.50 6.57
CA LYS A 387 -23.24 5.46 6.85
C LYS A 387 -22.66 4.25 7.61
N ASN A 388 -21.38 3.94 7.39
CA ASN A 388 -20.74 2.75 7.96
C ASN A 388 -19.26 3.05 8.34
N PRO A 389 -18.83 2.79 9.60
CA PRO A 389 -17.45 3.03 10.02
C PRO A 389 -16.43 2.19 9.25
N MET A 390 -16.83 1.05 8.67
CA MET A 390 -15.94 0.21 7.86
C MET A 390 -15.49 0.88 6.55
N THR A 391 -16.12 1.98 6.12
CA THR A 391 -15.64 2.80 4.98
C THR A 391 -14.22 3.34 5.22
N TYR A 392 -13.83 3.59 6.47
CA TYR A 392 -12.48 4.04 6.80
C TYR A 392 -11.43 2.95 6.54
N MET A 393 -11.78 1.66 6.70
CA MET A 393 -10.87 0.55 6.40
C MET A 393 -10.51 0.51 4.92
N PHE A 394 -11.49 0.62 4.03
CA PHE A 394 -11.25 0.73 2.58
C PHE A 394 -10.37 1.94 2.25
N TYR A 395 -10.65 3.09 2.88
CA TYR A 395 -9.83 4.27 2.67
C TYR A 395 -8.38 4.03 3.07
N GLY A 396 -8.14 3.50 4.27
CA GLY A 396 -6.79 3.29 4.76
C GLY A 396 -6.03 2.23 3.95
N GLN A 397 -6.69 1.17 3.47
CA GLN A 397 -6.07 0.20 2.57
C GLN A 397 -5.62 0.87 1.25
N ILE A 398 -6.53 1.56 0.56
CA ILE A 398 -6.20 2.25 -0.69
C ILE A 398 -5.14 3.34 -0.45
N ALA A 399 -5.20 4.08 0.67
CA ALA A 399 -4.21 5.08 1.02
C ALA A 399 -2.81 4.48 1.23
N ILE A 400 -2.70 3.28 1.83
CA ILE A 400 -1.42 2.57 1.93
C ILE A 400 -0.93 2.11 0.56
N TYR A 401 -1.81 1.56 -0.28
CA TYR A 401 -1.44 1.12 -1.63
C TYR A 401 -0.91 2.29 -2.47
N LEU A 402 -1.55 3.46 -2.37
CA LEU A 402 -1.09 4.68 -3.02
C LEU A 402 0.19 5.26 -2.39
N GLY A 403 0.30 5.26 -1.05
CA GLY A 403 1.47 5.75 -0.32
C GLY A 403 2.71 4.87 -0.47
N LEU A 404 2.53 3.64 -0.96
CA LEU A 404 3.58 2.67 -1.28
C LEU A 404 3.47 2.22 -2.75
N ALA A 405 3.03 3.12 -3.64
CA ALA A 405 2.88 2.81 -5.07
C ALA A 405 4.20 2.44 -5.75
N PHE A 406 5.34 2.78 -5.15
CA PHE A 406 6.65 2.38 -5.64
C PHE A 406 7.00 0.92 -5.30
N PHE A 407 6.33 0.26 -4.35
CA PHE A 407 6.87 -0.94 -3.68
C PHE A 407 6.37 -2.29 -4.22
N THR A 408 5.11 -2.39 -4.63
CA THR A 408 4.53 -3.64 -5.15
C THR A 408 3.40 -3.34 -6.14
N THR A 409 3.08 -4.31 -7.01
CA THR A 409 2.02 -4.23 -8.02
C THR A 409 0.61 -4.17 -7.41
N TRP A 410 0.47 -4.34 -6.09
CA TRP A 410 -0.75 -4.27 -5.25
C TRP A 410 -1.97 -5.01 -5.82
N PHE A 411 -2.57 -4.51 -6.89
CA PHE A 411 -3.76 -5.02 -7.54
C PHE A 411 -3.53 -6.28 -8.38
N SER A 412 -2.28 -6.66 -8.66
CA SER A 412 -1.95 -8.01 -9.17
C SER A 412 -1.59 -8.99 -8.05
N ASN A 413 -1.58 -8.54 -6.79
CA ASN A 413 -1.30 -9.39 -5.64
C ASN A 413 -2.61 -10.02 -5.10
N PRO A 414 -2.74 -11.36 -5.04
CA PRO A 414 -3.94 -12.02 -4.55
C PRO A 414 -4.33 -11.62 -3.12
N THR A 415 -3.34 -11.36 -2.28
CA THR A 415 -3.52 -10.98 -0.87
C THR A 415 -4.27 -9.66 -0.73
N THR A 416 -4.02 -8.69 -1.61
CA THR A 416 -4.72 -7.39 -1.64
C THR A 416 -6.22 -7.60 -1.80
N TRP A 417 -6.62 -8.40 -2.79
CA TRP A 417 -8.02 -8.71 -3.06
C TRP A 417 -8.66 -9.50 -1.94
N PHE A 418 -7.93 -10.44 -1.34
CA PHE A 418 -8.41 -11.18 -0.19
C PHE A 418 -8.73 -10.26 1.00
N TRP A 419 -7.83 -9.32 1.33
CA TRP A 419 -8.07 -8.36 2.41
C TRP A 419 -9.19 -7.36 2.09
N LEU A 420 -9.35 -6.95 0.83
CA LEU A 420 -10.47 -6.13 0.39
C LEU A 420 -11.81 -6.90 0.49
N ALA A 421 -11.83 -8.19 0.13
CA ALA A 421 -12.99 -9.05 0.28
C ALA A 421 -13.38 -9.24 1.76
N LEU A 422 -12.40 -9.49 2.64
CA LEU A 422 -12.65 -9.54 4.09
C LEU A 422 -13.19 -8.20 4.61
N THR A 423 -12.65 -7.09 4.14
CA THR A 423 -13.13 -5.75 4.52
C THR A 423 -14.55 -5.50 4.02
N LEU A 424 -14.92 -6.02 2.84
CA LEU A 424 -16.29 -5.98 2.31
C LEU A 424 -17.25 -6.82 3.13
N MET A 425 -16.85 -8.04 3.52
CA MET A 425 -17.64 -8.90 4.41
C MET A 425 -17.88 -8.22 5.76
N MET A 426 -16.84 -7.65 6.35
CA MET A 426 -16.93 -6.88 7.60
C MET A 426 -17.79 -5.61 7.41
N TYR A 427 -17.69 -4.93 6.27
CA TYR A 427 -18.53 -3.78 5.93
C TYR A 427 -20.01 -4.17 5.92
N TRP A 428 -20.40 -5.25 5.25
CA TRP A 428 -21.79 -5.72 5.25
C TRP A 428 -22.25 -6.14 6.65
N PHE A 429 -21.42 -6.89 7.38
CA PHE A 429 -21.74 -7.34 8.73
C PHE A 429 -21.94 -6.18 9.71
N VAL A 430 -20.99 -5.24 9.76
CA VAL A 430 -21.05 -4.06 10.64
C VAL A 430 -22.19 -3.13 10.22
N GLY A 431 -22.38 -2.92 8.93
CA GLY A 431 -23.41 -2.04 8.37
C GLY A 431 -24.84 -2.60 8.43
N TYR A 432 -25.02 -3.89 8.70
CA TYR A 432 -26.33 -4.55 8.66
C TYR A 432 -27.27 -4.01 9.75
N ARG A 433 -28.16 -3.06 9.43
CA ARG A 433 -29.23 -2.69 10.36
C ARG A 433 -30.38 -3.69 10.20
N ARG A 434 -30.63 -4.50 11.23
CA ARG A 434 -31.78 -5.41 11.28
C ARG A 434 -33.02 -4.53 11.13
N LYS A 435 -33.81 -4.72 10.07
CA LYS A 435 -35.16 -4.13 9.99
C LYS A 435 -36.01 -4.78 11.09
N GLY A 436 -36.03 -4.22 12.30
CA GLY A 436 -37.06 -4.52 13.29
C GLY A 436 -38.30 -3.70 12.94
N LYS A 437 -39.47 -4.31 12.68
CA LYS A 437 -40.46 -4.68 13.71
C LYS A 437 -40.56 -3.59 14.79
N GLY A 438 -41.53 -2.69 14.65
CA GLY A 438 -41.90 -1.74 15.71
C GLY A 438 -42.35 -0.34 15.28
N SER A 439 -43.28 -0.21 14.31
CA SER A 439 -44.33 0.82 14.37
C SER A 439 -45.50 0.35 13.49
N HIS A 440 -46.24 -0.63 14.01
CA HIS A 440 -47.67 -0.66 13.80
C HIS A 440 -48.28 0.05 15.01
N GLY A 441 -49.04 1.11 14.78
CA GLY A 441 -49.93 1.72 15.77
C GLY A 441 -49.47 3.07 16.34
N ARG A 442 -49.80 4.16 15.66
CA ARG A 442 -51.03 4.91 15.94
C ARG A 442 -51.37 5.78 14.72
N LYS A 443 -52.68 5.87 14.49
CA LYS A 443 -53.35 6.60 13.41
C LYS A 443 -52.90 8.05 13.32
#